data_AF-A0A2G1MFJ8-F1
#
_entry.id   AF-A0A2G1MFJ8-F1
#
_cell.length_a   1.000
_cell.length_b   1.000
_cell.length_c   1.000
_cell.angle_alpha   90.00
_cell.angle_beta   90.00
_cell.angle_gamma   90.00
#
_symmetry.space_group_name_H-M   'P 1'
#
loop_
_entity.id
_entity.type
_entity.pdbx_description
1 polymer ?
#
loop_
_entity_poly.entity_id
_entity_poly.type
_entity_poly.pdbx_seq_one_letter_code
_entity_poly.pdbx_strand_id
1 'polypeptide(L)'
;MNCYTANRSWSDRYLPEIRRIVGAQLLDVAADAFDWQQATDLMMLDARDVRVAARVRRPGYGSRYPYEFTIRSRVASGAETELAKIVNGNGDWMFYGHAKEDGRGLAAWWLLDLKAFRAALIRQAANGYRLRSGDQRNADGTCFKWFDIRSFPKDPPLVVAHG
;
A
#
# COMPACT_ATOMS: atom_id res chain seq x y z
N MET A 1 -6.47 -27.43 -5.94
CA MET A 1 -6.94 -26.52 -4.86
C MET A 1 -6.50 -25.11 -5.25
N ASN A 2 -7.43 -24.17 -5.44
CA ASN A 2 -7.14 -22.88 -6.08
C ASN A 2 -6.19 -22.04 -5.20
N CYS A 3 -4.91 -21.96 -5.59
CA CYS A 3 -3.86 -21.27 -4.84
C CYS A 3 -4.21 -19.80 -4.56
N TYR A 4 -5.05 -19.20 -5.40
CA TYR A 4 -5.55 -17.85 -5.21
C TYR A 4 -6.41 -17.72 -3.95
N THR A 5 -7.43 -18.56 -3.77
CA THR A 5 -8.36 -18.49 -2.64
C THR A 5 -7.65 -18.72 -1.32
N ALA A 6 -6.69 -19.64 -1.28
CA ALA A 6 -5.86 -19.89 -0.09
C ALA A 6 -4.95 -18.70 0.25
N ASN A 7 -4.31 -18.09 -0.75
CA ASN A 7 -3.48 -16.90 -0.54
C ASN A 7 -4.31 -15.68 -0.13
N ARG A 8 -5.50 -15.51 -0.70
CA ARG A 8 -6.43 -14.44 -0.35
C ARG A 8 -6.92 -14.60 1.08
N SER A 9 -7.45 -15.77 1.42
CA SER A 9 -7.95 -16.07 2.78
C SER A 9 -6.85 -15.91 3.84
N TRP A 10 -5.60 -16.31 3.52
CA TRP A 10 -4.47 -16.10 4.42
C TRP A 10 -4.21 -14.61 4.69
N SER A 11 -4.25 -13.77 3.65
CA SER A 11 -4.03 -12.32 3.75
C SER A 11 -5.20 -11.59 4.42
N ASP A 12 -6.43 -12.07 4.22
CA ASP A 12 -7.63 -11.42 4.75
C ASP A 12 -7.69 -11.44 6.29
N ARG A 13 -6.95 -12.35 6.94
CA ARG A 13 -6.80 -12.40 8.40
C ARG A 13 -6.19 -11.12 9.00
N TYR A 14 -5.46 -10.33 8.23
CA TYR A 14 -4.86 -9.07 8.69
C TYR A 14 -5.77 -7.85 8.49
N LEU A 15 -6.91 -8.01 7.80
CA LEU A 15 -7.83 -6.88 7.52
C LEU A 15 -8.29 -6.14 8.78
N PRO A 16 -8.57 -6.78 9.94
CA PRO A 16 -8.94 -6.05 11.15
C PRO A 16 -7.84 -5.09 11.63
N GLU A 17 -6.58 -5.52 11.59
CA GLU A 17 -5.43 -4.69 11.99
C GLU A 17 -5.18 -3.57 10.97
N ILE A 18 -5.24 -3.89 9.68
CA ILE A 18 -5.13 -2.90 8.60
C ILE A 18 -6.21 -1.83 8.73
N ARG A 19 -7.47 -2.21 8.99
CA ARG A 19 -8.58 -1.28 9.21
C ARG A 19 -8.32 -0.36 10.39
N ARG A 20 -7.78 -0.89 11.50
CA ARG A 20 -7.42 -0.08 12.67
C ARG A 20 -6.34 0.95 12.33
N ILE A 21 -5.28 0.53 11.64
CA ILE A 21 -4.16 1.42 11.26
C ILE A 21 -4.64 2.49 10.29
N VAL A 22 -5.28 2.09 9.19
CA VAL A 22 -5.74 3.00 8.15
C VAL A 22 -6.83 3.93 8.67
N GLY A 23 -7.77 3.41 9.48
CA GLY A 23 -8.82 4.21 10.10
C GLY A 23 -8.25 5.35 10.95
N ALA A 24 -7.18 5.09 11.70
CA ALA A 24 -6.49 6.13 12.47
C ALA A 24 -5.85 7.23 11.60
N GLN A 25 -5.57 6.96 10.32
CA GLN A 25 -5.04 7.96 9.38
C GLN A 25 -6.15 8.73 8.64
N LEU A 26 -7.41 8.27 8.72
CA LEU A 26 -8.58 8.93 8.11
C LEU A 26 -9.29 9.87 9.08
N LEU A 27 -8.97 9.76 10.38
CA LEU A 27 -9.51 10.60 11.43
C LEU A 27 -8.56 11.78 11.64
N ASP A 28 -9.12 12.97 11.70
CA ASP A 28 -8.41 14.20 12.07
C ASP A 28 -9.01 14.76 13.36
N VAL A 29 -8.23 15.57 14.06
CA VAL A 29 -8.72 16.25 15.27
C VAL A 29 -9.76 17.27 14.83
N ALA A 30 -10.93 17.26 15.47
CA ALA A 30 -11.96 18.25 15.20
C ALA A 30 -11.39 19.66 15.48
N ALA A 31 -11.62 20.62 14.57
CA ALA A 31 -11.21 22.00 14.81
C ALA A 31 -11.96 22.57 16.03
N ASP A 32 -11.27 23.34 16.88
CA ASP A 32 -11.72 23.84 18.20
C ASP A 32 -13.16 24.39 18.24
N ALA A 33 -13.65 24.97 17.14
CA ALA A 33 -15.01 25.51 17.04
C ALA A 33 -16.13 24.44 17.16
N PHE A 34 -15.84 23.17 16.87
CA PHE A 34 -16.79 22.06 17.02
C PHE A 34 -16.73 21.36 18.38
N ASP A 35 -15.58 21.42 19.05
CA ASP A 35 -15.33 20.73 20.33
C ASP A 35 -16.20 21.31 21.47
N TRP A 36 -16.30 22.63 21.57
CA TRP A 36 -17.05 23.29 22.66
C TRP A 36 -18.58 23.26 22.51
N GLN A 37 -19.11 22.95 21.32
CA GLN A 37 -20.55 23.03 21.06
C GLN A 37 -21.21 21.70 20.72
N GLN A 38 -20.45 20.67 20.32
CA GLN A 38 -21.03 19.41 19.82
C GLN A 38 -20.53 18.13 20.49
N ALA A 39 -19.64 18.20 21.49
CA ALA A 39 -19.03 17.02 22.13
C ALA A 39 -18.43 16.05 21.10
N THR A 40 -17.71 16.61 20.13
CA THR A 40 -17.15 15.88 18.99
C THR A 40 -15.64 15.81 19.15
N ASP A 41 -15.14 14.70 19.71
CA ASP A 41 -13.69 14.51 19.94
C ASP A 41 -12.90 14.22 18.64
N LEU A 42 -13.57 13.72 17.60
CA LEU A 42 -12.94 13.28 16.34
C LEU A 42 -13.81 13.64 15.15
N MET A 43 -13.20 14.18 14.10
CA MET A 43 -13.84 14.38 12.81
C MET A 43 -13.18 13.50 11.75
N MET A 44 -14.00 12.97 10.85
CA MET A 44 -13.49 12.29 9.67
C MET A 44 -13.17 13.36 8.62
N LEU A 45 -11.96 13.36 8.05
CA LEU A 45 -11.65 14.24 6.93
C LEU A 45 -12.64 13.97 5.79
N ASP A 46 -13.25 15.05 5.27
CA ASP A 46 -14.32 15.08 4.27
C ASP A 46 -14.55 13.74 3.55
N ALA A 47 -15.71 13.15 3.83
CA ALA A 47 -16.18 11.83 3.43
C ALA A 47 -16.04 11.52 1.94
N ARG A 48 -14.82 11.31 1.48
CA ARG A 48 -14.50 10.77 0.16
C ARG A 48 -14.20 9.28 0.38
N ASP A 49 -14.79 8.44 -0.45
CA ASP A 49 -14.48 7.00 -0.45
C ASP A 49 -12.98 6.80 -0.73
N VAL A 50 -12.18 6.62 0.32
CA VAL A 50 -10.75 6.35 0.20
C VAL A 50 -10.58 4.88 -0.18
N ARG A 51 -10.10 4.63 -1.40
CA ARG A 51 -9.88 3.27 -1.92
C ARG A 51 -8.49 2.79 -1.53
N VAL A 52 -8.44 1.81 -0.65
CA VAL A 52 -7.17 1.29 -0.10
C VAL A 52 -6.88 -0.09 -0.68
N ALA A 53 -5.77 -0.21 -1.41
CA ALA A 53 -5.22 -1.51 -1.78
C ALA A 53 -4.48 -2.11 -0.58
N ALA A 54 -4.58 -3.42 -0.36
CA ALA A 54 -3.92 -4.09 0.77
C ALA A 54 -3.13 -5.31 0.31
N ARG A 55 -1.89 -5.41 0.77
CA ARG A 55 -1.01 -6.55 0.51
C ARG A 55 -0.16 -6.86 1.73
N VAL A 56 -0.25 -8.09 2.23
CA VAL A 56 0.61 -8.60 3.29
C VAL A 56 1.51 -9.71 2.73
N ARG A 57 2.81 -9.61 2.99
CA ARG A 57 3.79 -10.64 2.63
C ARG A 57 3.97 -11.63 3.78
N ARG A 58 4.25 -12.87 3.41
CA ARG A 58 4.58 -13.94 4.36
C ARG A 58 5.86 -13.59 5.15
N PRO A 59 6.12 -14.26 6.27
CA PRO A 59 7.34 -14.08 7.05
C PRO A 59 8.62 -14.32 6.23
N GLY A 60 9.76 -13.83 6.71
CA GLY A 60 11.05 -13.84 6.01
C GLY A 60 11.25 -12.77 4.91
N TYR A 61 10.19 -12.27 4.26
CA TYR A 61 10.35 -11.23 3.22
C TYR A 61 10.78 -9.88 3.79
N GLY A 62 10.34 -9.52 4.99
CA GLY A 62 10.67 -8.24 5.61
C GLY A 62 12.17 -8.11 5.90
N SER A 63 12.79 -9.18 6.39
CA SER A 63 14.23 -9.21 6.66
C SER A 63 15.06 -9.14 5.39
N ARG A 64 14.60 -9.77 4.30
CA ARG A 64 15.33 -9.80 3.02
C ARG A 64 15.16 -8.53 2.20
N TYR A 65 13.99 -7.90 2.27
CA TYR A 65 13.60 -6.75 1.46
C TYR A 65 12.91 -5.66 2.31
N PRO A 66 13.60 -5.09 3.31
CA PRO A 66 12.99 -4.25 4.34
C PRO A 66 12.51 -2.88 3.84
N TYR A 67 12.78 -2.50 2.60
CA TYR A 67 12.37 -1.22 2.04
C TYR A 67 11.72 -1.37 0.67
N GLU A 68 11.40 -2.60 0.26
CA GLU A 68 10.82 -2.86 -1.05
C GLU A 68 9.35 -3.24 -0.95
N PHE A 69 8.52 -2.56 -1.74
CA PHE A 69 7.15 -3.00 -2.00
C PHE A 69 7.02 -3.56 -3.41
N THR A 70 6.10 -4.50 -3.58
CA THR A 70 5.85 -5.18 -4.85
C THR A 70 4.42 -4.94 -5.31
N ILE A 71 4.27 -4.63 -6.61
CA ILE A 71 2.97 -4.51 -7.28
C ILE A 71 2.95 -5.51 -8.44
N ARG A 72 1.84 -6.25 -8.60
CA ARG A 72 1.73 -7.18 -9.73
C ARG A 72 1.70 -6.42 -11.05
N SER A 73 2.64 -6.73 -11.94
CA SER A 73 2.81 -6.10 -13.25
C SER A 73 2.38 -7.01 -14.40
N ARG A 74 2.22 -8.32 -14.18
CA ARG A 74 1.70 -9.26 -15.18
C ARG A 74 0.96 -10.44 -14.55
N VAL A 75 -0.07 -10.92 -15.24
CA VAL A 75 -0.75 -12.19 -14.95
C VAL A 75 -0.79 -13.04 -16.22
N ALA A 76 -0.75 -14.36 -16.07
CA ALA A 76 -0.74 -15.30 -17.20
C ALA A 76 -2.00 -15.18 -18.08
N SER A 77 -3.15 -14.82 -17.50
CA SER A 77 -4.42 -14.65 -18.22
C SER A 77 -4.49 -13.37 -19.07
N GLY A 78 -3.53 -12.45 -18.95
CA GLY A 78 -3.59 -11.13 -19.61
C GLY A 78 -4.59 -10.15 -19.01
N ALA A 79 -5.29 -10.52 -17.93
CA ALA A 79 -6.21 -9.61 -17.24
C ALA A 79 -5.50 -8.35 -16.70
N GLU A 80 -6.26 -7.28 -16.50
CA GLU A 80 -5.72 -6.00 -16.00
C GLU A 80 -4.99 -6.19 -14.66
N THR A 81 -3.76 -5.70 -14.60
CA THR A 81 -2.83 -5.93 -13.49
C THR A 81 -3.03 -4.90 -12.38
N GLU A 82 -2.54 -5.21 -11.18
CA GLU A 82 -2.56 -4.28 -10.05
C GLU A 82 -1.85 -2.96 -10.42
N LEU A 83 -0.71 -3.05 -11.12
CA LEU A 83 0.03 -1.87 -11.58
C LEU A 83 -0.77 -1.04 -12.60
N ALA A 84 -1.40 -1.69 -13.59
CA ALA A 84 -2.22 -0.99 -14.58
C ALA A 84 -3.38 -0.23 -13.92
N LYS A 85 -4.07 -0.87 -12.97
CA LYS A 85 -5.16 -0.23 -12.20
C LYS A 85 -4.67 1.02 -11.46
N ILE A 86 -3.54 0.92 -10.76
CA ILE A 86 -2.97 2.04 -9.99
C ILE A 86 -2.57 3.19 -10.92
N VAL A 87 -1.91 2.89 -12.05
CA VAL A 87 -1.49 3.88 -13.04
C VAL A 87 -2.71 4.57 -13.67
N ASN A 88 -3.80 3.84 -13.92
CA ASN A 88 -5.07 4.38 -14.43
C ASN A 88 -5.87 5.20 -13.38
N GLY A 89 -5.29 5.52 -12.23
CA GLY A 89 -5.92 6.37 -11.22
C GLY A 89 -6.84 5.65 -10.24
N ASN A 90 -6.83 4.31 -10.22
CA ASN A 90 -7.52 3.56 -9.19
C ASN A 90 -6.68 3.50 -7.90
N GLY A 91 -7.37 3.53 -6.77
CA GLY A 91 -6.74 3.50 -5.46
C GLY A 91 -6.14 4.85 -5.06
N ASP A 92 -6.36 5.17 -3.80
CA ASP A 92 -5.87 6.38 -3.14
C ASP A 92 -4.64 6.04 -2.29
N TRP A 93 -4.73 4.96 -1.49
CA TRP A 93 -3.62 4.45 -0.69
C TRP A 93 -3.34 2.97 -0.95
N MET A 94 -2.12 2.54 -0.62
CA MET A 94 -1.72 1.14 -0.59
C MET A 94 -1.10 0.78 0.75
N PHE A 95 -1.70 -0.15 1.46
CA PHE A 95 -1.11 -0.80 2.61
C PHE A 95 -0.21 -1.95 2.16
N TYR A 96 1.07 -1.91 2.54
CA TYR A 96 2.04 -2.97 2.30
C TYR A 96 2.68 -3.41 3.61
N GLY A 97 2.41 -4.65 4.02
CA GLY A 97 2.89 -5.19 5.30
C GLY A 97 3.66 -6.49 5.18
N HIS A 98 4.41 -6.80 6.22
CA HIS A 98 5.10 -8.08 6.44
C HIS A 98 4.52 -8.75 7.68
N ALA A 99 4.08 -10.00 7.56
CA ALA A 99 3.58 -10.77 8.70
C ALA A 99 4.71 -11.17 9.67
N LYS A 100 4.40 -11.24 10.97
CA LYS A 100 5.30 -11.83 11.97
C LYS A 100 5.47 -13.35 11.77
N GLU A 101 6.60 -13.88 12.22
CA GLU A 101 6.93 -15.31 12.15
C GLU A 101 5.90 -16.21 12.86
N ASP A 102 5.30 -15.74 13.96
CA ASP A 102 4.24 -16.43 14.69
C ASP A 102 2.87 -16.39 13.97
N GLY A 103 2.78 -15.69 12.84
CA GLY A 103 1.56 -15.48 12.07
C GLY A 103 0.52 -14.60 12.76
N ARG A 104 0.89 -13.89 13.84
CA ARG A 104 0.01 -13.01 14.62
C ARG A 104 0.43 -11.55 14.43
N GLY A 105 -0.28 -10.88 13.53
CA GLY A 105 -0.10 -9.46 13.24
C GLY A 105 1.11 -9.15 12.35
N LEU A 106 1.49 -7.87 12.31
CA LEU A 106 2.48 -7.34 11.39
C LEU A 106 3.85 -7.10 12.06
N ALA A 107 4.92 -7.48 11.39
CA ALA A 107 6.31 -7.24 11.80
C ALA A 107 6.81 -5.85 11.36
N ALA A 108 6.38 -5.40 10.18
CA ALA A 108 6.64 -4.08 9.64
C ALA A 108 5.58 -3.76 8.57
N TRP A 109 5.24 -2.49 8.39
CA TRP A 109 4.29 -2.05 7.35
C TRP A 109 4.49 -0.60 6.92
N TRP A 110 3.99 -0.30 5.73
CA TRP A 110 3.86 1.05 5.20
C TRP A 110 2.46 1.29 4.65
N LEU A 111 1.94 2.48 4.89
CA LEU A 111 0.82 3.06 4.17
C LEU A 111 1.36 4.04 3.14
N LEU A 112 1.14 3.76 1.86
CA LEU A 112 1.71 4.47 0.73
C LEU A 112 0.64 5.32 0.02
N ASP A 113 0.98 6.56 -0.33
CA ASP A 113 0.14 7.44 -1.16
C ASP A 113 0.30 7.09 -2.65
N LEU A 114 -0.79 6.66 -3.28
CA LEU A 114 -0.78 6.28 -4.70
C LEU A 114 -0.73 7.49 -5.66
N LYS A 115 -1.14 8.69 -5.23
CA LYS A 115 -0.92 9.92 -5.99
C LYS A 115 0.56 10.26 -6.02
N ALA A 116 1.25 10.18 -4.87
CA ALA A 116 2.70 10.38 -4.80
C ALA A 116 3.46 9.33 -5.63
N PHE A 117 3.05 8.07 -5.56
CA PHE A 117 3.57 7.00 -6.41
C PHE A 117 3.44 7.33 -7.90
N ARG A 118 2.23 7.69 -8.37
CA ARG A 118 1.98 8.08 -9.76
C ARG A 118 2.83 9.27 -10.19
N ALA A 119 2.91 10.31 -9.35
CA ALA A 119 3.73 11.49 -9.63
C ALA A 119 5.22 11.12 -9.81
N ALA A 120 5.73 10.20 -9.00
CA ALA A 120 7.10 9.71 -9.12
C ALA A 120 7.34 8.95 -10.44
N LEU A 121 6.39 8.12 -10.87
CA LEU A 121 6.47 7.45 -12.18
C LEU A 121 6.45 8.45 -13.34
N ILE A 122 5.59 9.47 -13.26
CA ILE A 122 5.55 10.55 -14.27
C ILE A 122 6.89 11.27 -14.33
N ARG A 123 7.48 11.62 -13.19
CA ARG A 123 8.82 12.24 -13.13
C ARG A 123 9.88 11.33 -13.75
N GLN A 124 9.89 10.05 -13.38
CA GLN A 124 10.82 9.08 -13.98
C GLN A 124 10.74 9.09 -15.52
N ALA A 125 9.53 9.10 -16.08
CA ALA A 125 9.33 9.14 -17.52
C ALA A 125 9.67 10.50 -18.16
N ALA A 126 9.31 11.61 -17.51
CA ALA A 126 9.43 12.96 -18.07
C ALA A 126 10.84 13.55 -17.96
N ASN A 127 11.57 13.26 -16.89
CA ASN A 127 12.88 13.86 -16.61
C ASN A 127 13.95 12.87 -16.13
N GLY A 128 13.69 11.56 -16.22
CA GLY A 128 14.67 10.54 -15.86
C GLY A 128 14.91 10.39 -14.36
N TYR A 129 14.00 10.88 -13.51
CA TYR A 129 14.11 10.70 -12.05
C TYR A 129 14.36 9.22 -11.69
N ARG A 130 15.43 8.96 -10.94
CA ARG A 130 15.94 7.61 -10.73
C ARG A 130 15.22 6.89 -9.59
N LEU A 131 14.08 6.28 -9.91
CA LEU A 131 13.44 5.29 -9.04
C LEU A 131 14.20 3.96 -9.07
N ARG A 132 14.59 3.45 -7.90
CA ARG A 132 15.13 2.10 -7.77
C ARG A 132 13.98 1.12 -7.85
N SER A 133 13.91 0.42 -8.97
CA SER A 133 12.86 -0.56 -9.25
C SER A 133 13.36 -1.64 -10.21
N GLY A 134 12.64 -2.75 -10.29
CA GLY A 134 12.93 -3.82 -11.24
C GLY A 134 11.79 -4.82 -11.35
N ASP A 135 11.92 -5.75 -12.28
CA ASP A 135 10.91 -6.78 -12.53
C ASP A 135 11.34 -8.11 -11.93
N GLN A 136 10.38 -8.81 -11.33
CA GLN A 136 10.53 -10.17 -10.81
C GLN A 136 9.48 -11.05 -11.47
N ARG A 137 9.93 -12.14 -12.11
CA ARG A 137 9.06 -13.17 -12.67
C ARG A 137 8.98 -14.38 -11.73
N ASN A 138 7.77 -14.88 -11.52
CA ASN A 138 7.53 -16.14 -10.82
C ASN A 138 7.45 -17.30 -11.82
N ALA A 139 7.66 -18.52 -11.32
CA ALA A 139 7.53 -19.75 -12.11
C ALA A 139 6.13 -19.95 -12.70
N ASP A 140 5.09 -19.43 -12.03
CA ASP A 140 3.68 -19.49 -12.47
C ASP A 140 3.31 -18.47 -13.57
N GLY A 141 4.30 -17.72 -14.09
CA GLY A 141 4.09 -16.71 -15.13
C GLY A 141 3.55 -15.37 -14.63
N THR A 142 3.30 -15.21 -13.32
CA THR A 142 3.02 -13.90 -12.73
C THR A 142 4.29 -13.07 -12.64
N CYS A 143 4.20 -11.76 -12.90
CA CYS A 143 5.30 -10.84 -12.71
C CYS A 143 4.92 -9.75 -11.71
N PHE A 144 5.92 -9.28 -10.97
CA PHE A 144 5.81 -8.15 -10.06
C PHE A 144 6.89 -7.13 -10.39
N LYS A 145 6.54 -5.85 -10.26
CA LYS A 145 7.53 -4.77 -10.18
C LYS A 145 7.81 -4.49 -8.71
N TRP A 146 9.08 -4.49 -8.32
CA TRP A 146 9.50 -4.06 -6.99
C TRP A 146 9.98 -2.61 -7.05
N PHE A 147 9.85 -1.90 -5.94
CA PHE A 147 10.25 -0.51 -5.78
C PHE A 147 10.86 -0.28 -4.40
N ASP A 148 12.00 0.38 -4.33
CA ASP A 148 12.60 0.82 -3.05
C ASP A 148 11.95 2.14 -2.62
N ILE A 149 11.26 2.13 -1.49
CA ILE A 149 10.53 3.27 -0.91
C ILE A 149 11.44 4.49 -0.74
N ARG A 150 12.72 4.27 -0.40
CA ARG A 150 13.68 5.35 -0.13
C ARG A 150 14.13 6.08 -1.40
N SER A 151 13.81 5.53 -2.58
CA SER A 151 14.15 6.15 -3.86
C SER A 151 13.09 7.14 -4.36
N PHE A 152 11.96 7.28 -3.66
CA PHE A 152 10.91 8.21 -4.05
C PHE A 152 11.26 9.65 -3.69
N PRO A 153 10.71 10.64 -4.42
CA PRO A 153 10.85 12.05 -4.07
C PRO A 153 10.36 12.33 -2.65
N LYS A 154 10.97 13.34 -2.00
CA LYS A 154 10.51 13.81 -0.69
C LYS A 154 9.15 14.52 -0.76
N ASP A 155 8.81 15.09 -1.92
CA ASP A 155 7.59 15.86 -2.13
C ASP A 155 6.87 15.54 -3.46
N PRO A 156 5.58 15.16 -3.44
CA PRO A 156 4.85 14.72 -2.25
C PRO A 156 5.46 13.44 -1.64
N PRO A 157 5.37 13.24 -0.32
CA PRO A 157 5.93 12.06 0.34
C PRO A 157 5.18 10.80 -0.09
N LEU A 158 5.91 9.72 -0.37
CA LEU A 158 5.29 8.42 -0.67
C LEU A 158 4.66 7.80 0.58
N VAL A 159 5.33 7.88 1.72
CA VAL A 159 4.90 7.19 2.96
C VAL A 159 4.00 8.12 3.76
N VAL A 160 2.75 7.70 3.95
CA VAL A 160 1.76 8.38 4.82
C VAL A 160 2.01 8.01 6.27
N ALA A 161 2.20 6.71 6.53
CA ALA A 161 2.47 6.16 7.86
C ALA A 161 3.26 4.85 7.73
N HIS A 162 3.94 4.46 8.81
CA HIS A 162 4.64 3.19 8.89
C HIS A 162 4.73 2.69 10.34
N GLY A 163 5.07 1.42 10.53
CA GLY A 163 5.30 0.81 11.84
C GLY A 163 5.65 -0.66 11.73
#